data_AF-A0A946PV35-F1
#
_entry.id   AF-A0A946PV35-F1
#
_cell.length_a   1.000
_cell.length_b   1.000
_cell.length_c   1.000
_cell.angle_alpha   90.00
_cell.angle_beta   90.00
_cell.angle_gamma   90.00
#
_symmetry.space_group_name_H-M   'P 1'
#
loop_
_entity.id
_entity.type
_entity.pdbx_description
1 polymer ?
#
loop_
_entity_poly.entity_id
_entity_poly.type
_entity_poly.pdbx_seq_one_letter_code
_entity_poly.pdbx_strand_id
1 'polypeptide(L)'
;MSEQIKGPNSELHTILAAALIPLIQSLLTGFVVSIVSFAIALTFGKENPWSWLLWGFLLPVVGVWVFSIRRWFKLTDWLPYAEKVTNIDINRDGQIGKAIERPEPKKMTITVRDIRDQGSLSVMKYELPASNEQVLAFAEGIAQGISLAEANWIGPSNPFTRDEYRAFRGELIRRRWVELANHKSTNHGFQMTRAGQAVMREIVKTYSPTADANA
;
A
#
# COMPACT_ATOMS: atom_id res chain seq x y z
N MET A 1 -16.25 19.41 12.82
CA MET A 1 -15.67 18.71 11.66
C MET A 1 -16.85 18.19 10.86
N SER A 2 -17.28 18.95 9.85
CA SER A 2 -18.50 18.68 9.08
C SER A 2 -18.21 17.65 7.99
N GLU A 3 -18.80 16.46 8.11
CA GLU A 3 -18.85 15.51 7.00
C GLU A 3 -19.61 16.15 5.85
N GLN A 4 -18.90 16.50 4.77
CA GLN A 4 -19.53 16.80 3.50
C GLN A 4 -20.15 15.51 2.98
N ILE A 5 -21.46 15.35 3.17
CA ILE A 5 -22.25 14.33 2.50
C ILE A 5 -22.20 14.64 1.00
N LYS A 6 -21.31 13.96 0.28
CA LYS A 6 -21.25 14.02 -1.19
C LYS A 6 -22.60 13.52 -1.72
N GLY A 7 -23.38 14.43 -2.28
CA GLY A 7 -24.68 14.10 -2.85
C GLY A 7 -24.56 13.09 -4.01
N PRO A 8 -25.56 12.22 -4.20
CA PRO A 8 -25.56 11.15 -5.22
C PRO A 8 -25.37 11.66 -6.65
N ASN A 9 -25.65 12.93 -6.90
CA ASN A 9 -25.49 13.55 -8.23
C ASN A 9 -24.02 13.62 -8.68
N SER A 10 -23.05 13.67 -7.75
CA SER A 10 -21.62 13.70 -8.11
C SER A 10 -21.11 12.39 -8.72
N GLU A 11 -21.74 11.25 -8.36
CA GLU A 11 -21.36 9.93 -8.85
C GLU A 11 -21.91 9.67 -10.27
N LEU A 12 -23.13 10.14 -10.55
CA LEU A 12 -23.75 10.07 -11.89
C LEU A 12 -22.91 10.79 -12.95
N HIS A 13 -22.38 11.98 -12.64
CA HIS A 13 -21.49 12.70 -13.55
C HIS A 13 -20.18 11.96 -13.81
N THR A 14 -19.68 11.21 -12.82
CA THR A 14 -18.46 10.42 -12.92
C THR A 14 -18.66 9.19 -13.81
N ILE A 15 -19.78 8.48 -13.63
CA ILE A 15 -20.13 7.30 -14.45
C ILE A 15 -20.42 7.71 -15.90
N LEU A 16 -21.16 8.80 -16.10
CA LEU A 16 -21.44 9.31 -17.43
C LEU A 16 -20.15 9.72 -18.15
N ALA A 17 -19.26 10.46 -17.48
CA ALA A 17 -17.97 10.84 -18.05
C ALA A 17 -17.09 9.61 -18.35
N ALA A 18 -17.12 8.60 -17.48
CA ALA A 18 -16.39 7.35 -17.63
C ALA A 18 -16.83 6.53 -18.85
N ALA A 19 -18.11 6.60 -19.24
CA ALA A 19 -18.60 5.95 -20.46
C ALA A 19 -18.40 6.84 -21.71
N LEU A 20 -18.60 8.14 -21.57
CA LEU A 20 -18.61 9.10 -22.67
C LEU A 20 -17.20 9.33 -23.25
N ILE A 21 -16.18 9.46 -22.41
CA ILE A 21 -14.80 9.70 -22.86
C ILE A 21 -14.29 8.54 -23.73
N PRO A 22 -14.37 7.26 -23.30
CA PRO A 22 -14.04 6.11 -24.14
C PRO A 22 -14.86 6.02 -25.41
N LEU A 23 -16.15 6.37 -25.35
CA LEU A 23 -17.02 6.35 -26.52
C LEU A 23 -16.54 7.35 -27.58
N ILE A 24 -16.30 8.62 -27.19
CA ILE A 24 -15.78 9.65 -28.11
C ILE A 24 -14.43 9.21 -28.69
N GLN A 25 -13.52 8.70 -27.85
CA GLN A 25 -12.22 8.22 -28.30
C GLN A 25 -12.33 7.07 -29.30
N SER A 26 -13.25 6.11 -29.06
CA SER A 26 -13.47 4.99 -29.96
C SER A 26 -14.06 5.43 -31.31
N LEU A 27 -14.99 6.39 -31.32
CA LEU A 27 -15.58 6.97 -32.53
C LEU A 27 -14.52 7.67 -33.39
N LEU A 28 -13.65 8.48 -32.77
CA LEU A 28 -12.54 9.15 -33.46
C LEU A 28 -11.57 8.13 -34.06
N THR A 29 -11.23 7.10 -33.29
CA THR A 29 -10.31 6.04 -33.75
C THR A 29 -10.90 5.27 -34.93
N GLY A 30 -12.17 4.87 -34.83
CA GLY A 30 -12.89 4.22 -35.92
C GLY A 30 -12.98 5.06 -37.17
N PHE A 31 -13.22 6.36 -37.03
CA PHE A 31 -13.30 7.28 -38.18
C PHE A 31 -11.97 7.37 -38.93
N VAL A 32 -10.84 7.45 -38.22
CA VAL A 32 -9.51 7.46 -38.86
C VAL A 32 -9.24 6.13 -39.57
N VAL A 33 -9.53 5.00 -38.92
CA VAL A 33 -9.29 3.66 -39.49
C VAL A 33 -10.20 3.39 -40.70
N SER A 34 -11.44 3.89 -40.71
CA SER A 34 -12.36 3.72 -41.83
C SER A 34 -11.91 4.48 -43.07
N ILE A 35 -11.38 5.71 -42.93
CA ILE A 35 -10.82 6.48 -44.04
C ILE A 35 -9.63 5.73 -44.66
N VAL A 36 -8.71 5.24 -43.83
CA VAL A 36 -7.55 4.49 -44.30
C VAL A 36 -7.97 3.18 -44.99
N SER A 37 -8.91 2.45 -44.40
CA SER A 37 -9.44 1.20 -44.97
C SER A 37 -10.13 1.42 -46.31
N PHE A 38 -10.89 2.52 -46.45
CA PHE A 38 -11.53 2.91 -47.68
C PHE A 38 -10.51 3.30 -48.76
N ALA A 39 -9.51 4.10 -48.41
CA ALA A 39 -8.43 4.47 -49.33
C ALA A 39 -7.69 3.23 -49.87
N ILE A 40 -7.38 2.26 -49.00
CA ILE A 40 -6.81 0.98 -49.39
C ILE A 40 -7.75 0.20 -50.32
N ALA A 41 -9.05 0.14 -50.01
CA ALA A 41 -10.01 -0.56 -50.87
C ALA A 41 -10.08 0.03 -52.29
N LEU A 42 -9.96 1.36 -52.41
CA LEU A 42 -9.89 2.05 -53.70
C LEU A 42 -8.59 1.73 -54.46
N THR A 43 -7.43 1.73 -53.79
CA THR A 43 -6.15 1.43 -54.47
C THR A 43 -6.07 0.01 -55.01
N PHE A 44 -6.77 -0.94 -54.38
CA PHE A 44 -6.83 -2.34 -54.83
C PHE A 44 -8.04 -2.67 -55.71
N GLY A 45 -8.81 -1.67 -56.15
CA GLY A 45 -9.91 -1.86 -57.11
C GLY A 45 -11.02 -2.81 -56.63
N LYS A 46 -11.33 -2.82 -55.32
CA LYS A 46 -12.40 -3.67 -54.79
C LYS A 46 -13.76 -3.24 -55.33
N GLU A 47 -14.59 -4.22 -55.72
CA GLU A 47 -15.93 -3.98 -56.30
C GLU A 47 -16.88 -3.21 -55.36
N ASN A 48 -16.67 -3.32 -54.04
CA ASN A 48 -17.48 -2.63 -53.04
C ASN A 48 -16.61 -1.99 -51.94
N PRO A 49 -16.00 -0.82 -52.20
CA PRO A 49 -15.12 -0.16 -51.24
C PRO A 49 -15.90 0.39 -50.03
N TRP A 50 -17.20 0.66 -50.18
CA TRP A 50 -18.06 1.14 -49.09
C TRP A 50 -18.18 0.15 -47.93
N SER A 51 -18.17 -1.15 -48.23
CA SER A 51 -18.15 -2.18 -47.18
C SER A 51 -16.91 -2.06 -46.28
N TRP A 52 -15.76 -1.68 -46.84
CA TRP A 52 -14.52 -1.47 -46.09
C TRP A 52 -14.56 -0.23 -45.22
N LEU A 53 -15.29 0.81 -45.64
CA LEU A 53 -15.55 1.98 -44.82
C LEU A 53 -16.41 1.60 -43.60
N LEU A 54 -17.49 0.85 -43.82
CA LEU A 54 -18.39 0.42 -42.75
C LEU A 54 -17.69 -0.50 -41.74
N TRP A 55 -17.03 -1.56 -42.21
CA TRP A 55 -16.34 -2.50 -41.33
C TRP A 55 -15.07 -1.93 -40.70
N GLY A 56 -14.35 -1.09 -41.45
CA GLY A 56 -13.21 -0.33 -40.95
C GLY A 56 -13.57 0.70 -39.88
N PHE A 57 -14.84 1.12 -39.81
CA PHE A 57 -15.36 1.94 -38.71
C PHE A 57 -15.84 1.08 -37.54
N LEU A 58 -16.74 0.12 -37.78
CA LEU A 58 -17.42 -0.62 -36.72
C LEU A 58 -16.48 -1.47 -35.85
N LEU A 59 -15.57 -2.22 -36.48
CA LEU A 59 -14.71 -3.16 -35.73
C LEU A 59 -13.78 -2.41 -34.76
N PRO A 60 -13.06 -1.35 -35.17
CA PRO A 60 -12.22 -0.59 -34.24
C PRO A 60 -13.01 0.16 -33.17
N VAL A 61 -14.18 0.73 -33.49
CA VAL A 61 -15.03 1.40 -32.48
C VAL A 61 -15.38 0.43 -31.36
N VAL A 62 -15.95 -0.73 -31.71
CA VAL A 62 -16.35 -1.74 -30.72
C VAL A 62 -15.12 -2.25 -29.96
N GLY A 63 -14.03 -2.56 -30.66
CA GLY A 63 -12.80 -3.06 -30.03
C GLY A 63 -12.19 -2.09 -29.03
N VAL A 64 -12.00 -0.83 -29.43
CA VAL A 64 -11.44 0.22 -28.57
C VAL A 64 -12.37 0.54 -27.41
N TRP A 65 -13.68 0.61 -27.65
CA TRP A 65 -14.66 0.87 -26.60
C TRP A 65 -14.68 -0.23 -25.54
N VAL A 66 -14.78 -1.50 -25.95
CA VAL A 66 -14.75 -2.65 -25.03
C VAL A 66 -13.43 -2.69 -24.26
N PHE A 67 -12.29 -2.50 -24.93
CA PHE A 67 -10.98 -2.48 -24.28
C PHE A 67 -10.87 -1.37 -23.23
N SER A 68 -11.33 -0.17 -23.58
CA SER A 68 -11.27 1.00 -22.71
C SER A 68 -12.18 0.85 -21.49
N ILE A 69 -13.40 0.31 -21.68
CA ILE A 69 -14.30 -0.02 -20.58
C ILE A 69 -13.69 -1.08 -19.67
N ARG A 70 -13.11 -2.16 -20.21
CA ARG A 70 -12.45 -3.19 -19.39
C ARG A 70 -11.28 -2.62 -18.61
N ARG A 71 -10.48 -1.76 -19.23
CA ARG A 71 -9.36 -1.08 -18.56
C ARG A 71 -9.85 -0.13 -17.47
N TRP A 72 -10.93 0.62 -17.74
CA TRP A 72 -11.53 1.51 -16.78
C TRP A 72 -12.10 0.74 -15.58
N PHE A 73 -12.82 -0.35 -15.80
CA PHE A 73 -13.27 -1.24 -14.73
C PHE A 73 -12.13 -1.88 -13.94
N LYS A 74 -10.95 -2.08 -14.56
CA LYS A 74 -9.75 -2.56 -13.85
C LYS A 74 -9.08 -1.47 -13.01
N LEU A 75 -9.14 -0.21 -13.44
CA LEU A 75 -8.48 0.92 -12.77
C LEU A 75 -9.35 1.56 -11.69
N THR A 76 -10.66 1.50 -11.87
CA THR A 76 -11.63 2.06 -10.94
C THR A 76 -12.04 0.90 -10.05
N ASP A 77 -11.78 0.96 -8.74
CA ASP A 77 -12.21 -0.01 -7.72
C ASP A 77 -13.74 -0.09 -7.58
N TRP A 78 -14.45 -0.20 -8.70
CA TRP A 78 -15.90 -0.22 -8.82
C TRP A 78 -16.48 -1.59 -8.48
N LEU A 79 -15.73 -2.67 -8.69
CA LEU A 79 -16.14 -4.02 -8.30
C LEU A 79 -16.61 -4.09 -6.84
N PRO A 80 -15.80 -3.61 -5.86
CA PRO A 80 -16.22 -3.52 -4.47
C PRO A 80 -17.53 -2.74 -4.22
N TYR A 81 -17.78 -1.69 -5.01
CA TYR A 81 -19.01 -0.91 -4.88
C TYR A 81 -20.21 -1.66 -5.46
N ALA A 82 -20.05 -2.27 -6.63
CA ALA A 82 -21.08 -3.08 -7.28
C ALA A 82 -21.48 -4.30 -6.42
N GLU A 83 -20.51 -4.99 -5.82
CA GLU A 83 -20.75 -6.08 -4.87
C GLU A 83 -21.53 -5.60 -3.65
N LYS A 84 -21.18 -4.44 -3.08
CA LYS A 84 -21.89 -3.85 -1.95
C LYS A 84 -23.36 -3.50 -2.28
N VAL A 85 -23.63 -2.99 -3.48
CA VAL A 85 -25.00 -2.61 -3.90
C VAL A 85 -25.84 -3.83 -4.26
N THR A 86 -25.24 -4.83 -4.92
CA THR A 86 -25.95 -6.03 -5.38
C THR A 86 -26.02 -7.11 -4.31
N ASN A 87 -25.20 -7.04 -3.26
CA ASN A 87 -25.02 -8.05 -2.23
C ASN A 87 -24.71 -9.45 -2.82
N ILE A 88 -24.03 -9.44 -3.98
CA ILE A 88 -23.57 -10.63 -4.70
C ILE A 88 -22.06 -10.53 -4.81
N ASP A 89 -21.38 -11.63 -4.49
CA ASP A 89 -19.94 -11.78 -4.69
C ASP A 89 -19.66 -12.02 -6.19
N ILE A 90 -19.39 -10.93 -6.91
CA ILE A 90 -19.22 -10.92 -8.36
C ILE A 90 -17.86 -11.51 -8.76
N ASN A 91 -16.82 -11.28 -7.95
CA ASN A 91 -15.47 -11.76 -8.22
C ASN A 91 -15.18 -13.17 -7.66
N ARG A 92 -16.09 -13.70 -6.82
CA ARG A 92 -16.01 -15.00 -6.13
C ARG A 92 -14.83 -15.12 -5.16
N ASP A 93 -14.44 -14.02 -4.53
CA ASP A 93 -13.37 -14.00 -3.53
C ASP A 93 -13.84 -14.35 -2.11
N GLY A 94 -15.14 -14.59 -1.93
CA GLY A 94 -15.76 -14.94 -0.65
C GLY A 94 -16.02 -13.73 0.26
N GLN A 95 -15.83 -12.50 -0.23
CA GLN A 95 -16.11 -11.26 0.46
C GLN A 95 -17.03 -10.38 -0.41
N ILE A 96 -17.93 -9.62 0.25
CA ILE A 96 -18.80 -8.67 -0.43
C ILE A 96 -18.28 -7.28 -0.13
N GLY A 97 -17.69 -6.62 -1.14
CA GLY A 97 -17.21 -5.23 -1.03
C GLY A 97 -15.69 -5.10 -0.88
N LYS A 98 -15.21 -3.90 -0.49
CA LYS A 98 -13.77 -3.68 -0.33
C LYS A 98 -13.32 -4.55 0.84
N ALA A 99 -12.36 -5.45 0.59
CA ALA A 99 -11.58 -6.08 1.65
C ALA A 99 -11.20 -4.98 2.62
N ILE A 100 -11.66 -5.08 3.86
CA ILE A 100 -11.42 -4.06 4.89
C ILE A 100 -9.91 -3.84 4.89
N GLU A 101 -9.47 -2.68 4.41
CA GLU A 101 -8.07 -2.27 4.49
C GLU A 101 -7.72 -2.40 5.97
N ARG A 102 -6.96 -3.45 6.32
CA ARG A 102 -6.31 -3.48 7.63
C ARG A 102 -5.57 -2.15 7.72
N PRO A 103 -5.84 -1.32 8.75
CA PRO A 103 -5.19 -0.02 8.85
C PRO A 103 -3.70 -0.24 8.66
N GLU A 104 -3.12 0.45 7.67
CA GLU A 104 -1.70 0.26 7.35
C GLU A 104 -0.92 0.33 8.67
N PRO A 105 -0.11 -0.70 8.99
CA PRO A 105 0.55 -0.77 10.28
C PRO A 105 1.38 0.51 10.43
N LYS A 106 1.06 1.31 11.45
CA LYS A 106 1.64 2.63 11.72
C LYS A 106 3.16 2.46 11.86
N LYS A 107 3.93 2.69 10.79
CA LYS A 107 5.38 2.43 10.76
C LYS A 107 6.15 3.60 11.36
N MET A 108 7.04 3.31 12.31
CA MET A 108 8.03 4.27 12.81
C MET A 108 9.31 4.21 11.98
N THR A 109 9.79 5.36 11.49
CA THR A 109 11.11 5.48 10.86
C THR A 109 12.11 6.00 11.88
N ILE A 110 12.97 5.11 12.39
CA ILE A 110 14.07 5.47 13.29
C ILE A 110 15.25 5.92 12.45
N THR A 111 15.86 7.05 12.82
CA THR A 111 17.04 7.56 12.13
C THR A 111 18.24 7.45 13.08
N VAL A 112 19.13 6.48 12.84
CA VAL A 112 20.36 6.30 13.62
C VAL A 112 21.49 7.05 12.91
N ARG A 113 22.16 7.95 13.62
CA ARG A 113 23.39 8.60 13.16
C ARG A 113 24.58 7.77 13.61
N ASP A 114 25.25 7.13 12.66
CA ASP A 114 26.52 6.44 12.90
C ASP A 114 27.67 7.41 12.58
N ILE A 115 28.49 7.72 13.59
CA ILE A 115 29.71 8.52 13.43
C ILE A 115 30.84 7.52 13.23
N ARG A 116 31.22 7.27 11.98
CA ARG A 116 32.41 6.47 11.68
C ARG A 116 33.66 7.30 11.97
N ASP A 117 34.71 6.63 12.45
CA ASP A 117 36.02 7.19 12.81
C ASP A 117 36.72 8.03 11.72
N GLN A 118 36.20 8.05 10.48
CA GLN A 118 36.68 8.86 9.35
C GLN A 118 35.87 10.14 9.06
N GLY A 119 34.98 10.57 9.97
CA GLY A 119 34.30 11.88 9.85
C GLY A 119 33.11 11.93 8.88
N SER A 120 32.72 10.81 8.26
CA SER A 120 31.47 10.74 7.48
C SER A 120 30.29 10.34 8.38
N LEU A 121 29.34 11.25 8.58
CA LEU A 121 28.04 10.97 9.22
C LEU A 121 27.20 10.08 8.29
N SER A 122 27.01 8.81 8.67
CA SER A 122 26.04 7.95 7.98
C SER A 122 24.72 7.99 8.75
N VAL A 123 23.68 8.49 8.10
CA VAL A 123 22.33 8.55 8.66
C VAL A 123 21.55 7.34 8.16
N MET A 124 21.46 6.27 8.96
CA MET A 124 20.72 5.07 8.61
C MET A 124 19.26 5.20 9.06
N LYS A 125 18.32 5.17 8.10
CA LYS A 125 16.88 5.16 8.37
C LYS A 125 16.36 3.72 8.41
N TYR A 126 15.54 3.45 9.41
CA TYR A 126 15.14 2.12 9.83
C TYR A 126 13.63 2.11 10.08
N GLU A 127 12.86 1.44 9.23
CA GLU A 127 11.41 1.31 9.41
C GLU A 127 11.09 0.13 10.33
N LEU A 128 10.43 0.34 11.46
CA LEU A 128 9.94 -0.73 12.32
C LEU A 128 8.41 -0.90 12.16
N PRO A 129 7.90 -2.15 12.18
CA PRO A 129 6.47 -2.46 12.08
C PRO A 129 5.77 -2.23 13.43
N ALA A 130 5.97 -1.06 14.02
CA ALA A 130 5.43 -0.65 15.31
C ALA A 130 5.28 0.87 15.34
N SER A 131 4.30 1.35 16.10
CA SER A 131 4.06 2.77 16.30
C SER A 131 5.16 3.42 17.15
N ASN A 132 5.30 4.75 17.08
CA ASN A 132 6.29 5.47 17.89
C ASN A 132 6.12 5.22 19.39
N GLU A 133 4.88 5.19 19.87
CA GLU A 133 4.55 4.95 21.27
C GLU A 133 4.93 3.53 21.70
N GLN A 134 4.68 2.54 20.83
CA GLN A 134 5.06 1.14 21.08
C GLN A 134 6.58 0.97 21.17
N VAL A 135 7.32 1.59 20.25
CA VAL A 135 8.79 1.55 20.23
C VAL A 135 9.37 2.26 21.45
N LEU A 136 8.80 3.41 21.85
CA LEU A 136 9.24 4.15 23.03
C LEU A 136 8.98 3.35 24.31
N ALA A 137 7.77 2.83 24.51
CA ALA A 137 7.43 1.99 25.65
C ALA A 137 8.33 0.75 25.73
N PHE A 138 8.64 0.16 24.57
CA PHE A 138 9.61 -0.93 24.48
C PHE A 138 11.02 -0.50 24.90
N ALA A 139 11.52 0.61 24.36
CA ALA A 139 12.86 1.12 24.67
C ALA A 139 13.02 1.48 26.15
N GLU A 140 11.99 2.09 26.76
CA GLU A 140 11.94 2.39 28.20
C GLU A 140 11.95 1.12 29.05
N GLY A 141 11.12 0.13 28.72
CA GLY A 141 11.10 -1.13 29.45
C GLY A 141 12.42 -1.89 29.35
N ILE A 142 13.10 -1.85 28.19
CA ILE A 142 14.44 -2.41 28.04
C ILE A 142 15.46 -1.65 28.91
N ALA A 143 15.37 -0.32 28.97
CA ALA A 143 16.24 0.48 29.85
C ALA A 143 16.03 0.16 31.34
N GLN A 144 14.82 -0.24 31.72
CA GLN A 144 14.46 -0.71 33.07
C GLN A 144 14.82 -2.19 33.33
N GLY A 145 15.36 -2.90 32.34
CA GLY A 145 15.78 -4.30 32.48
C GLY A 145 14.66 -5.34 32.28
N ILE A 146 13.52 -4.95 31.69
CA ILE A 146 12.45 -5.90 31.33
C ILE A 146 12.97 -6.88 30.28
N SER A 147 12.72 -8.19 30.49
CA SER A 147 13.20 -9.22 29.56
C SER A 147 12.39 -9.27 28.25
N LEU A 148 12.99 -9.80 27.19
CA LEU A 148 12.38 -9.97 25.85
C LEU A 148 11.36 -11.13 25.77
N ALA A 149 10.87 -11.63 26.91
CA ALA A 149 9.84 -12.66 26.94
C ALA A 149 8.51 -12.10 26.42
N GLU A 150 7.81 -12.83 25.54
CA GLU A 150 6.57 -12.35 24.91
C GLU A 150 5.55 -11.87 25.94
N ALA A 151 5.42 -12.57 27.07
CA ALA A 151 4.46 -12.27 28.13
C ALA A 151 4.58 -10.85 28.73
N ASN A 152 5.76 -10.22 28.67
CA ASN A 152 5.96 -8.86 29.19
C ASN A 152 5.48 -7.77 28.23
N TRP A 153 5.31 -8.10 26.94
CA TRP A 153 5.08 -7.14 25.87
C TRP A 153 3.74 -7.32 25.16
N ILE A 154 3.06 -8.45 25.39
CA ILE A 154 1.77 -8.78 24.78
C ILE A 154 0.64 -8.78 25.81
N GLY A 155 -0.54 -8.30 25.43
CA GLY A 155 -1.74 -8.35 26.28
C GLY A 155 -2.57 -7.07 26.27
N PRO A 156 -3.72 -7.03 26.96
CA PRO A 156 -4.65 -5.89 26.90
C PRO A 156 -4.06 -4.57 27.42
N SER A 157 -3.12 -4.64 28.36
CA SER A 157 -2.45 -3.48 28.97
C SER A 157 -1.05 -3.25 28.43
N ASN A 158 -0.61 -4.03 27.44
CA ASN A 158 0.75 -4.01 26.93
C ASN A 158 0.79 -3.39 25.53
N PRO A 159 1.94 -2.85 25.10
CA PRO A 159 2.01 -2.07 23.88
C PRO A 159 1.71 -2.87 22.61
N PHE A 160 1.91 -4.19 22.60
CA PHE A 160 1.77 -5.00 21.39
C PHE A 160 0.67 -6.06 21.49
N THR A 161 0.03 -6.35 20.36
CA THR A 161 -0.60 -7.65 20.15
C THR A 161 0.45 -8.75 19.91
N ARG A 162 0.04 -10.02 19.97
CA ARG A 162 0.94 -11.17 19.76
C ARG A 162 1.64 -11.11 18.38
N ASP A 163 0.89 -10.82 17.32
CA ASP A 163 1.43 -10.85 15.96
C ASP A 163 2.32 -9.63 15.69
N GLU A 164 1.94 -8.46 16.20
CA GLU A 164 2.76 -7.25 16.12
C GLU A 164 4.10 -7.43 16.83
N TYR A 165 4.09 -7.97 18.05
CA TYR A 165 5.34 -8.19 18.79
C TYR A 165 6.27 -9.17 18.07
N ARG A 166 5.72 -10.21 17.44
CA ARG A 166 6.51 -11.18 16.67
C ARG A 166 7.11 -10.56 15.41
N ALA A 167 6.34 -9.75 14.68
CA ALA A 167 6.84 -9.02 13.52
C ALA A 167 7.92 -8.02 13.92
N PHE A 168 7.68 -7.27 15.00
CA PHE A 168 8.63 -6.32 15.58
C PHE A 168 9.93 -7.01 16.00
N ARG A 169 9.86 -8.09 16.80
CA ARG A 169 11.04 -8.86 17.24
C ARG A 169 11.77 -9.48 16.04
N GLY A 170 11.06 -9.95 15.03
CA GLY A 170 11.65 -10.45 13.78
C GLY A 170 12.54 -9.41 13.10
N GLU A 171 12.09 -8.15 13.03
CA GLU A 171 12.91 -7.04 12.52
C GLU A 171 14.12 -6.73 13.40
N LEU A 172 13.97 -6.78 14.73
CA LEU A 172 15.11 -6.60 15.65
C LEU A 172 16.18 -7.69 15.45
N ILE A 173 15.76 -8.94 15.23
CA ILE A 173 16.66 -10.07 14.94
C ILE A 173 17.33 -9.89 13.58
N ARG A 174 16.56 -9.54 12.53
CA ARG A 174 17.07 -9.29 11.18
C ARG A 174 18.20 -8.24 11.17
N ARG A 175 18.09 -7.26 12.06
CA ARG A 175 19.07 -6.16 12.23
C ARG A 175 20.19 -6.46 13.21
N ARG A 176 20.21 -7.66 13.80
CA ARG A 176 21.17 -8.06 14.84
C ARG A 176 21.13 -7.16 16.07
N TRP A 177 19.97 -6.59 16.39
CA TRP A 177 19.75 -5.87 17.64
C TRP A 177 19.37 -6.83 18.77
N VAL A 178 18.67 -7.91 18.42
CA VAL A 178 18.32 -9.02 19.31
C VAL A 178 18.96 -10.30 18.77
N GLU A 179 19.41 -11.15 19.69
CA GLU A 179 19.95 -12.48 19.39
C GLU A 179 19.38 -13.54 20.34
N LEU A 180 19.54 -14.81 19.98
CA LEU A 180 19.22 -15.91 20.90
C LEU A 180 20.22 -15.91 22.05
N ALA A 181 19.75 -15.95 23.29
CA ALA A 181 20.64 -15.89 24.46
C ALA A 181 21.60 -17.09 24.51
N ASN A 182 21.18 -18.24 23.96
CA ASN A 182 22.06 -19.38 23.76
C ASN A 182 21.72 -20.10 22.45
N HIS A 183 22.71 -20.21 21.57
CA HIS A 183 22.58 -20.90 20.28
C HIS A 183 22.46 -22.42 20.42
N LYS A 184 22.80 -22.99 21.59
CA LYS A 184 22.78 -24.44 21.87
C LYS A 184 21.45 -24.94 22.44
N SER A 185 20.55 -24.04 22.84
CA SER A 185 19.26 -24.40 23.43
C SER A 185 18.19 -23.43 22.94
N THR A 186 17.23 -23.95 22.16
CA THR A 186 16.07 -23.20 21.67
C THR A 186 15.17 -22.66 22.79
N ASN A 187 15.35 -23.13 24.03
CA ASN A 187 14.54 -22.72 25.17
C ASN A 187 15.07 -21.47 25.90
N HIS A 188 16.25 -20.95 25.53
CA HIS A 188 16.90 -19.89 26.32
C HIS A 188 16.46 -18.46 26.00
N GLY A 189 15.38 -18.28 25.22
CA GLY A 189 14.81 -16.97 24.94
C GLY A 189 15.75 -16.05 24.16
N PHE A 190 15.44 -14.76 24.18
CA PHE A 190 16.13 -13.72 23.42
C PHE A 190 16.84 -12.73 24.34
N GLN A 191 18.00 -12.25 23.92
CA GLN A 191 18.74 -11.19 24.60
C GLN A 191 19.02 -10.02 23.66
N MET A 192 19.08 -8.82 24.21
CA MET A 192 19.45 -7.62 23.45
C MET A 192 20.98 -7.56 23.31
N THR A 193 21.46 -7.34 22.09
CA THR A 193 22.88 -7.11 21.83
C THR A 193 23.31 -5.74 22.34
N ARG A 194 24.63 -5.52 22.47
CA ARG A 194 25.18 -4.20 22.85
C ARG A 194 24.76 -3.09 21.89
N ALA A 195 24.70 -3.40 20.59
CA ALA A 195 24.25 -2.47 19.55
C ALA A 195 22.75 -2.13 19.71
N GLY A 196 21.91 -3.16 19.91
CA GLY A 196 20.49 -2.97 20.17
C GLY A 196 20.23 -2.13 21.42
N GLN A 197 20.96 -2.38 22.51
CA GLN A 197 20.86 -1.57 23.74
C GLN A 197 21.25 -0.10 23.51
N ALA A 198 22.28 0.16 22.72
CA ALA A 198 22.68 1.53 22.39
C ALA A 198 21.59 2.26 21.60
N VAL A 199 20.98 1.60 20.61
CA VAL A 199 19.86 2.15 19.84
C VAL A 199 18.66 2.46 20.74
N MET A 200 18.27 1.53 21.62
CA MET A 200 17.14 1.76 22.53
C MET A 200 17.39 2.93 23.48
N ARG A 201 18.61 3.07 24.02
CA ARG A 201 18.97 4.24 24.85
C ARG A 201 18.87 5.55 24.08
N GLU A 202 19.30 5.58 22.82
CA GLU A 202 19.23 6.80 22.00
C GLU A 202 17.78 7.18 21.66
N ILE A 203 16.91 6.19 21.45
CA ILE A 203 15.47 6.42 21.27
C ILE A 203 14.88 7.06 22.53
N VAL A 204 15.13 6.49 23.72
CA VAL A 204 14.64 7.07 24.98
C VAL A 204 15.15 8.50 25.13
N LYS A 205 16.44 8.76 24.89
CA LYS A 205 17.03 10.10 24.98
C LYS A 205 16.38 11.10 24.03
N THR A 206 16.12 10.70 22.79
CA THR A 206 15.55 11.58 21.76
C THR A 206 14.09 11.95 22.05
N TYR A 207 13.34 11.03 22.68
CA TYR A 207 11.91 11.19 22.93
C TYR A 207 11.55 11.65 24.34
N SER A 208 12.48 11.63 25.30
CA SER A 208 12.29 12.23 26.63
C SER A 208 12.45 13.76 26.53
N PRO A 209 11.38 14.57 26.69
CA PRO A 209 11.45 16.03 26.48
C PRO A 209 12.14 16.81 27.63
N THR A 210 12.89 16.16 28.50
CA THR A 210 13.14 16.66 29.87
C THR A 210 14.58 17.08 30.19
N ALA A 211 15.34 17.61 29.23
CA ALA A 211 16.68 18.16 29.55
C ALA A 211 17.14 19.43 28.83
N ASP A 212 16.47 19.91 27.77
CA ASP A 212 16.94 21.10 27.03
C ASP A 212 16.11 22.37 27.30
N ALA A 213 15.37 22.41 28.42
CA ALA A 213 14.68 23.63 28.87
C ALA A 213 15.52 24.52 29.80
N ASN A 214 16.78 24.16 30.08
CA ASN A 214 17.68 24.90 30.98
C ASN A 214 19.12 25.00 30.43
N ALA A 215 19.30 25.53 29.22
CA ALA A 215 20.61 26.01 28.74
C ALA A 215 20.46 27.35 28.03
#